data_AF-A0A845BLB5-F1
#
_entry.id   AF-A0A845BLB5-F1
#
_cell.length_a   1.000
_cell.length_b   1.000
_cell.length_c   1.000
_cell.angle_alpha   90.00
_cell.angle_beta   90.00
_cell.angle_gamma   90.00
#
_symmetry.space_group_name_H-M   'P 1'
#
loop_
_entity.id
_entity.type
_entity.pdbx_description
1 polymer ?
#
loop_
_entity_poly.entity_id
_entity_poly.type
_entity_poly.pdbx_seq_one_letter_code
_entity_poly.pdbx_strand_id
1 'polypeptide(L)'
;MANGVVADNWSLQEISSLLKNGFNSEPSEEIVVSDVGHSYKPVSSAAIQTEALFDLVTDIILRDEILVEEKFTNAWKVNGSPINQAMSAGVIRSYPFLDEPERLKEPRDRIVQHICSTKHLADAHKKNVEEWGKTKTTPDGLLSATLWGGAGMCARSFVYEKSYTPHPLRKRLFLNSGFLLPAQDALHQVTTFLDDNRVKVSKKIYGNDSLYSGCLKIPSLPVRVIQESSSASQIISIALEMRSDFKNLREWLKIFQNSMTLEDTQELIKKRKELDSVAEYVSNKIGLADEKSTSSLEVGIGIFKLSFGIGNQINHLKNQFGVRATLNRLIFGSSGKKELEKYVNMFDEKGSGIGYEVQRHFSGNS
;
A
#
# COMPACT_ATOMS: atom_id res chain seq x y z
N MET A 1 -1.35 17.15 10.07
CA MET A 1 -1.93 15.84 10.45
C MET A 1 -0.82 14.85 10.77
N ALA A 2 -1.04 13.86 11.65
CA ALA A 2 -0.09 12.74 11.82
C ALA A 2 0.06 11.97 10.49
N ASN A 3 1.27 11.48 10.17
CA ASN A 3 1.53 10.64 9.01
C ASN A 3 1.05 9.21 9.30
N GLY A 4 -0.26 9.08 9.49
CA GLY A 4 -0.93 7.81 9.75
C GLY A 4 -1.43 7.16 8.47
N VAL A 5 -1.55 5.85 8.51
CA VAL A 5 -2.04 5.02 7.41
C VAL A 5 -3.20 4.17 7.89
N VAL A 6 -4.18 3.93 7.02
CA VAL A 6 -5.19 2.89 7.17
C VAL A 6 -4.64 1.63 6.51
N ALA A 7 -4.72 0.50 7.20
CA ALA A 7 -4.32 -0.79 6.65
C ALA A 7 -5.48 -1.79 6.71
N ASP A 8 -5.38 -2.81 5.87
CA ASP A 8 -6.35 -3.90 5.83
C ASP A 8 -6.19 -4.87 6.99
N ASN A 9 -7.31 -5.21 7.65
CA ASN A 9 -7.37 -6.37 8.52
C ASN A 9 -7.01 -7.67 7.76
N TRP A 10 -7.31 -7.73 6.46
CA TRP A 10 -6.91 -8.83 5.59
C TRP A 10 -5.38 -8.95 5.48
N SER A 11 -4.66 -7.84 5.27
CA SER A 11 -3.19 -7.86 5.27
C SER A 11 -2.63 -8.34 6.61
N LEU A 12 -3.17 -7.86 7.74
CA LEU A 12 -2.73 -8.34 9.05
C LEU A 12 -3.06 -9.82 9.28
N GLN A 13 -4.16 -10.32 8.72
CA GLN A 13 -4.51 -11.74 8.79
C GLN A 13 -3.50 -12.60 8.02
N GLU A 14 -3.16 -12.20 6.79
CA GLU A 14 -2.13 -12.86 5.98
C GLU A 14 -0.78 -12.89 6.70
N ILE A 15 -0.37 -11.75 7.25
CA ILE A 15 0.91 -11.63 7.97
C ILE A 15 0.89 -12.45 9.26
N SER A 16 -0.23 -12.44 10.00
CA SER A 16 -0.32 -13.23 11.23
C SER A 16 -0.30 -14.73 10.94
N SER A 17 -0.89 -15.16 9.83
CA SER A 17 -0.82 -16.54 9.39
C SER A 17 0.61 -16.91 9.01
N LEU A 18 1.26 -16.08 8.17
CA LEU A 18 2.66 -16.26 7.76
C LEU A 18 3.60 -16.41 8.96
N LEU A 19 3.58 -15.44 9.87
CA LEU A 19 4.51 -15.39 11.00
C LEU A 19 4.27 -16.50 12.05
N LYS A 20 3.11 -17.16 12.02
CA LYS A 20 2.77 -18.23 12.96
C LYS A 20 2.88 -19.62 12.35
N ASN A 21 2.48 -19.77 11.10
CA ASN A 21 2.27 -21.06 10.44
C ASN A 21 3.22 -21.30 9.26
N GLY A 22 4.01 -20.30 8.84
CA GLY A 22 4.81 -20.37 7.61
C GLY A 22 4.02 -19.96 6.37
N PHE A 23 4.60 -20.16 5.18
CA PHE A 23 3.98 -19.77 3.93
C PHE A 23 2.71 -20.57 3.64
N ASN A 24 1.70 -19.89 3.10
CA ASN A 24 0.55 -20.58 2.52
C ASN A 24 0.91 -21.15 1.14
N SER A 25 0.72 -22.47 0.99
CA SER A 25 0.98 -23.23 -0.22
C SER A 25 -0.19 -23.22 -1.21
N GLU A 26 -1.41 -22.89 -0.76
CA GLU A 26 -2.57 -22.82 -1.64
C GLU A 26 -2.50 -21.56 -2.51
N PRO A 27 -2.77 -21.64 -3.82
CA PRO A 27 -2.75 -20.46 -4.68
C PRO A 27 -3.87 -19.50 -4.31
N SER A 28 -3.56 -18.22 -4.37
CA SER A 28 -4.55 -17.13 -4.38
C SER A 28 -4.95 -16.82 -5.82
N GLU A 29 -5.95 -15.97 -5.99
CA GLU A 29 -6.35 -15.47 -7.31
C GLU A 29 -6.28 -13.93 -7.34
N GLU A 30 -5.71 -13.39 -8.41
CA GLU A 30 -5.76 -11.97 -8.73
C GLU A 30 -6.84 -11.69 -9.79
N ILE A 31 -7.47 -10.53 -9.69
CA ILE A 31 -8.45 -10.06 -10.68
C ILE A 31 -7.71 -9.30 -11.77
N VAL A 32 -7.81 -9.80 -13.00
CA VAL A 32 -7.28 -9.14 -14.20
C VAL A 32 -8.45 -8.55 -14.96
N VAL A 33 -8.34 -7.27 -15.32
CA VAL A 33 -9.36 -6.53 -16.07
C VAL A 33 -8.89 -6.35 -17.51
N SER A 34 -9.78 -6.57 -18.46
CA SER A 34 -9.56 -6.36 -19.89
C SER A 34 -10.78 -5.68 -20.52
N ASP A 35 -10.66 -5.24 -21.77
CA ASP A 35 -11.75 -4.57 -22.49
C ASP A 35 -13.01 -5.43 -22.62
N VAL A 36 -12.87 -6.76 -22.60
CA VAL A 36 -13.95 -7.73 -22.75
C VAL A 36 -14.51 -8.26 -21.42
N GLY A 37 -13.91 -7.90 -20.28
CA GLY A 37 -14.40 -8.36 -18.97
C GLY A 37 -13.36 -8.39 -17.87
N HIS A 38 -13.54 -9.31 -16.92
CA HIS A 38 -12.54 -9.63 -15.90
C HIS A 38 -12.37 -11.14 -15.79
N SER A 39 -11.20 -11.58 -15.35
CA SER A 39 -10.88 -12.97 -15.10
C SER A 39 -10.05 -13.13 -13.82
N TYR A 40 -10.01 -14.37 -13.33
CA TYR A 40 -9.21 -14.76 -12.17
C TYR A 40 -7.96 -15.47 -12.66
N LYS A 41 -6.81 -14.99 -12.18
CA LYS A 41 -5.52 -15.58 -12.51
C LYS A 41 -4.85 -16.08 -11.23
N PRO A 42 -4.35 -17.33 -11.21
CA PRO A 42 -3.62 -17.84 -10.06
C PRO A 42 -2.38 -17.00 -9.75
N VAL A 43 -2.13 -16.78 -8.46
CA VAL A 43 -0.96 -16.10 -7.91
C VAL A 43 -0.51 -16.82 -6.62
N SER A 44 0.80 -16.85 -6.39
CA SER A 44 1.35 -17.47 -5.17
C SER A 44 0.90 -16.73 -3.91
N SER A 45 0.21 -17.41 -3.00
CA SER A 45 -0.18 -16.82 -1.71
C SER A 45 1.03 -16.45 -0.87
N ALA A 46 2.11 -17.24 -0.92
CA ALA A 46 3.37 -16.93 -0.26
C ALA A 46 3.96 -15.58 -0.72
N ALA A 47 3.84 -15.27 -2.02
CA ALA A 47 4.24 -13.97 -2.56
C ALA A 47 3.35 -12.84 -2.03
N ILE A 48 2.03 -13.04 -1.99
CA ILE A 48 1.06 -12.07 -1.43
C ILE A 48 1.33 -11.81 0.06
N GLN A 49 1.55 -12.85 0.85
CA GLN A 49 1.90 -12.75 2.27
C GLN A 49 3.21 -11.97 2.48
N THR A 50 4.20 -12.23 1.63
CA THR A 50 5.49 -11.53 1.68
C THR A 50 5.35 -10.06 1.30
N GLU A 51 4.60 -9.73 0.24
CA GLU A 51 4.29 -8.34 -0.12
C GLU A 51 3.60 -7.62 1.04
N ALA A 52 2.57 -8.23 1.64
CA ALA A 52 1.85 -7.67 2.78
C ALA A 52 2.77 -7.43 3.98
N LEU A 53 3.65 -8.37 4.31
CA LEU A 53 4.63 -8.22 5.39
C LEU A 53 5.62 -7.09 5.10
N PHE A 54 6.12 -6.98 3.87
CA PHE A 54 7.07 -5.93 3.50
C PHE A 54 6.42 -4.54 3.52
N ASP A 55 5.16 -4.45 3.06
CA ASP A 55 4.35 -3.25 3.18
C ASP A 55 4.15 -2.86 4.66
N LEU A 56 3.82 -3.83 5.54
CA LEU A 56 3.68 -3.58 6.98
C LEU A 56 4.99 -3.15 7.63
N VAL A 57 6.11 -3.81 7.34
CA VAL A 57 7.43 -3.44 7.87
C VAL A 57 7.78 -2.00 7.47
N THR A 58 7.50 -1.65 6.22
CA THR A 58 7.71 -0.29 5.71
C THR A 58 6.85 0.71 6.50
N ASP A 59 5.57 0.40 6.73
CA ASP A 59 4.68 1.27 7.47
C ASP A 59 5.05 1.38 8.97
N ILE A 60 5.49 0.30 9.61
CA ILE A 60 5.98 0.32 11.00
C ILE A 60 7.15 1.29 11.15
N ILE A 61 8.05 1.34 10.15
CA ILE A 61 9.22 2.21 10.19
C ILE A 61 8.87 3.65 9.79
N LEU A 62 7.97 3.84 8.81
CA LEU A 62 7.74 5.13 8.14
C LEU A 62 6.44 5.87 8.50
N ARG A 63 5.51 5.27 9.26
CA ARG A 63 4.22 5.88 9.60
C ARG A 63 4.08 6.16 11.07
N ASP A 64 3.48 7.28 11.46
CA ASP A 64 3.25 7.61 12.87
C ASP A 64 2.31 6.61 13.55
N GLU A 65 1.31 6.13 12.82
CA GLU A 65 0.34 5.13 13.28
C GLU A 65 -0.22 4.34 12.10
N ILE A 66 -0.64 3.10 12.37
CA ILE A 66 -1.33 2.21 11.45
C ILE A 66 -2.70 1.90 12.04
N LEU A 67 -3.74 2.41 11.40
CA LEU A 67 -5.13 2.25 11.84
C LEU A 67 -5.79 1.09 11.10
N VAL A 68 -6.47 0.22 11.85
CA VAL A 68 -7.19 -0.94 11.31
C VAL A 68 -8.59 -1.03 11.91
N GLU A 69 -9.54 -1.63 11.19
CA GLU A 69 -10.93 -1.70 11.64
C GLU A 69 -11.06 -2.57 12.89
N GLU A 70 -11.60 -1.99 13.95
CA GLU A 70 -11.67 -2.65 15.25
C GLU A 70 -12.56 -3.90 15.23
N LYS A 71 -13.67 -3.86 14.47
CA LYS A 71 -14.66 -4.95 14.42
C LYS A 71 -14.08 -6.25 13.86
N PHE A 72 -12.97 -6.16 13.12
CA PHE A 72 -12.27 -7.31 12.53
C PHE A 72 -10.92 -7.60 13.19
N THR A 73 -10.65 -7.08 14.39
CA THR A 73 -9.37 -7.30 15.10
C THR A 73 -9.11 -8.79 15.38
N ASN A 74 -10.18 -9.55 15.67
CA ASN A 74 -10.08 -10.99 15.98
C ASN A 74 -9.52 -11.84 14.83
N ALA A 75 -9.59 -11.37 13.58
CA ALA A 75 -9.11 -12.11 12.41
C ALA A 75 -7.57 -12.23 12.38
N TRP A 76 -6.86 -11.32 13.03
CA TRP A 76 -5.39 -11.25 12.96
C TRP A 76 -4.70 -11.14 14.32
N LYS A 77 -5.43 -10.74 15.38
CA LYS A 77 -4.91 -10.68 16.74
C LYS A 77 -4.87 -12.07 17.37
N VAL A 78 -3.97 -12.91 16.87
CA VAL A 78 -3.78 -14.29 17.33
C VAL A 78 -2.74 -14.32 18.45
N ASN A 79 -2.99 -15.10 19.51
CA ASN A 79 -2.03 -15.28 20.61
C ASN A 79 -0.67 -15.78 20.06
N GLY A 80 0.40 -15.15 20.53
CA GLY A 80 1.78 -15.44 20.10
C GLY A 80 2.19 -14.84 18.76
N SER A 81 1.29 -14.17 18.03
CA SER A 81 1.65 -13.48 16.78
C SER A 81 2.60 -12.30 17.05
N PRO A 82 3.73 -12.18 16.32
CA PRO A 82 4.64 -11.04 16.48
C PRO A 82 3.99 -9.67 16.21
N ILE A 83 2.89 -9.61 15.44
CA ILE A 83 2.12 -8.38 15.19
C ILE A 83 1.64 -7.73 16.50
N ASN A 84 1.37 -8.53 17.54
CA ASN A 84 0.94 -8.03 18.84
C ASN A 84 1.98 -7.11 19.49
N GLN A 85 3.27 -7.23 19.14
CA GLN A 85 4.32 -6.35 19.63
C GLN A 85 4.11 -4.92 19.10
N ALA A 86 3.81 -4.77 17.80
CA ALA A 86 3.52 -3.46 17.19
C ALA A 86 2.22 -2.85 17.72
N MET A 87 1.23 -3.68 18.08
CA MET A 87 0.02 -3.22 18.76
C MET A 87 0.33 -2.73 20.19
N SER A 88 1.13 -3.48 20.95
CA SER A 88 1.53 -3.14 22.32
C SER A 88 2.38 -1.87 22.36
N ALA A 89 3.19 -1.63 21.33
CA ALA A 89 3.95 -0.41 21.14
C ALA A 89 3.10 0.80 20.69
N GLY A 90 1.80 0.62 20.47
CA GLY A 90 0.88 1.67 20.02
C GLY A 90 1.04 2.08 18.56
N VAL A 91 1.83 1.35 17.77
CA VAL A 91 2.05 1.63 16.33
C VAL A 91 0.85 1.15 15.52
N ILE A 92 0.35 -0.07 15.78
CA ILE A 92 -0.90 -0.58 15.21
C ILE A 92 -2.03 -0.30 16.20
N ARG A 93 -3.08 0.37 15.74
CA ARG A 93 -4.22 0.76 16.57
C ARG A 93 -5.52 0.35 15.91
N SER A 94 -6.36 -0.35 16.67
CA SER A 94 -7.75 -0.57 16.27
C SER A 94 -8.50 0.77 16.31
N TYR A 95 -9.34 1.01 15.30
CA TYR A 95 -10.14 2.21 15.17
C TYR A 95 -11.58 1.86 14.70
N PRO A 96 -12.62 2.47 15.30
CA PRO A 96 -14.02 2.21 14.99
C PRO A 96 -14.49 2.91 13.71
N PHE A 97 -13.92 2.59 12.54
CA PHE A 97 -14.33 3.30 11.31
C PHE A 97 -15.80 3.06 10.95
N LEU A 98 -16.37 1.95 11.40
CA LEU A 98 -17.74 1.51 11.13
C LEU A 98 -18.76 1.94 12.19
N ASP A 99 -18.44 2.89 13.06
CA ASP A 99 -19.42 3.50 13.97
C ASP A 99 -20.21 4.63 13.30
N GLU A 100 -19.65 5.24 12.25
CA GLU A 100 -20.31 6.22 11.38
C GLU A 100 -20.31 5.74 9.90
N PRO A 101 -20.93 4.57 9.60
CA PRO A 101 -20.84 3.94 8.27
C PRO A 101 -21.47 4.78 7.14
N GLU A 102 -22.41 5.66 7.45
CA GLU A 102 -23.03 6.59 6.52
C GLU A 102 -22.03 7.58 5.91
N ARG A 103 -21.00 8.00 6.65
CA ARG A 103 -19.94 8.88 6.15
C ARG A 103 -19.11 8.22 5.05
N LEU A 104 -19.05 6.89 5.04
CA LEU A 104 -18.27 6.11 4.08
C LEU A 104 -19.03 5.80 2.79
N LYS A 105 -20.38 5.89 2.79
CA LYS A 105 -21.22 5.40 1.70
C LYS A 105 -20.97 6.14 0.38
N GLU A 106 -21.16 7.46 0.38
CA GLU A 106 -21.00 8.26 -0.83
C GLU A 106 -19.56 8.20 -1.40
N PRO A 107 -18.49 8.37 -0.58
CA PRO A 107 -17.13 8.22 -1.08
C PRO A 107 -16.87 6.84 -1.68
N ARG A 108 -17.30 5.77 -1.01
CA ARG A 108 -17.13 4.39 -1.49
C ARG A 108 -17.82 4.19 -2.84
N ASP A 109 -19.07 4.62 -2.96
CA ASP A 109 -19.87 4.39 -4.16
C ASP A 109 -19.28 5.13 -5.37
N ARG A 110 -18.70 6.33 -5.16
CA ARG A 110 -17.95 7.04 -6.21
C ARG A 110 -16.62 6.36 -6.55
N ILE A 111 -15.87 5.88 -5.56
CA ILE A 111 -14.64 5.12 -5.80
C ILE A 111 -14.92 3.84 -6.60
N VAL A 112 -16.01 3.14 -6.28
CA VAL A 112 -16.47 1.97 -7.05
C VAL A 112 -16.67 2.33 -8.52
N GLN A 113 -17.30 3.47 -8.84
CA GLN A 113 -17.49 3.89 -10.23
C GLN A 113 -16.17 4.06 -10.99
N HIS A 114 -15.10 4.48 -10.32
CA HIS A 114 -13.78 4.62 -10.94
C HIS A 114 -12.99 3.30 -11.02
N ILE A 115 -13.18 2.38 -10.07
CA ILE A 115 -12.56 1.04 -10.14
C ILE A 115 -13.26 0.18 -11.21
N CYS A 116 -14.58 0.33 -11.36
CA CYS A 116 -15.38 -0.34 -12.39
C CYS A 116 -15.13 0.28 -13.78
N SER A 117 -13.94 0.05 -14.32
CA SER A 117 -13.52 0.57 -15.63
C SER A 117 -14.28 -0.04 -16.81
N THR A 118 -14.96 -1.18 -16.63
CA THR A 118 -15.76 -1.86 -17.65
C THR A 118 -17.18 -2.16 -17.17
N LYS A 119 -18.13 -2.24 -18.12
CA LYS A 119 -19.52 -2.59 -17.82
C LYS A 119 -19.65 -3.98 -17.17
N HIS A 120 -18.87 -4.95 -17.63
CA HIS A 120 -18.85 -6.29 -17.05
C HIS A 120 -18.46 -6.30 -15.58
N LEU A 121 -17.44 -5.52 -15.21
CA LEU A 121 -17.01 -5.40 -13.81
C LEU A 121 -18.08 -4.70 -12.96
N ALA A 122 -18.72 -3.66 -13.51
CA ALA A 122 -19.84 -2.97 -12.86
C ALA A 122 -21.05 -3.90 -12.62
N ASP A 123 -21.43 -4.71 -13.60
CA ASP A 123 -22.55 -5.64 -13.52
C ASP A 123 -22.28 -6.76 -12.49
N ALA A 124 -21.05 -7.31 -12.49
CA ALA A 124 -20.64 -8.31 -11.50
C ALA A 124 -20.62 -7.74 -10.06
N HIS A 125 -20.11 -6.53 -9.89
CA HIS A 125 -20.16 -5.83 -8.60
C HIS A 125 -21.60 -5.58 -8.15
N LYS A 126 -22.47 -5.12 -9.06
CA LYS A 126 -23.89 -4.88 -8.77
C LYS A 126 -24.59 -6.15 -8.27
N LYS A 127 -24.31 -7.31 -8.88
CA LYS A 127 -24.83 -8.60 -8.42
C LYS A 127 -24.41 -8.90 -6.97
N ASN A 128 -23.15 -8.65 -6.61
CA ASN A 128 -22.67 -8.80 -5.24
C ASN A 128 -23.40 -7.88 -4.25
N VAL A 129 -23.61 -6.61 -4.61
CA VAL A 129 -24.31 -5.63 -3.75
C VAL A 129 -25.78 -6.01 -3.57
N GLU A 130 -26.48 -6.39 -4.64
CA GLU A 130 -27.88 -6.79 -4.60
C GLU A 130 -28.09 -8.03 -3.75
N GLU A 131 -27.25 -9.05 -3.93
CA GLU A 131 -27.34 -10.29 -3.17
C GLU A 131 -27.00 -10.07 -1.69
N TRP A 132 -25.96 -9.29 -1.38
CA TRP A 132 -25.67 -8.91 0.00
C TRP A 132 -26.84 -8.17 0.66
N GLY A 133 -27.54 -7.31 -0.09
CA GLY A 133 -28.74 -6.63 0.36
C GLY A 133 -29.84 -7.60 0.81
N LYS A 134 -30.02 -8.70 0.07
CA LYS A 134 -31.07 -9.71 0.28
C LYS A 134 -30.68 -10.77 1.31
N THR A 135 -29.50 -11.37 1.17
CA THR A 135 -29.14 -12.61 1.88
C THR A 135 -27.93 -12.45 2.80
N LYS A 136 -27.27 -11.27 2.82
CA LYS A 136 -25.99 -11.06 3.51
C LYS A 136 -24.91 -12.02 3.04
N THR A 137 -24.97 -12.42 1.77
CA THR A 137 -23.94 -13.23 1.10
C THR A 137 -23.53 -12.56 -0.21
N THR A 138 -22.31 -12.85 -0.66
CA THR A 138 -21.78 -12.33 -1.93
C THR A 138 -21.49 -13.52 -2.84
N PRO A 139 -22.17 -13.64 -4.00
CA PRO A 139 -21.95 -14.71 -4.97
C PRO A 139 -20.49 -14.83 -5.42
N ASP A 140 -19.79 -13.70 -5.49
CA ASP A 140 -18.37 -13.63 -5.81
C ASP A 140 -17.63 -12.95 -4.65
N GLY A 141 -17.15 -13.79 -3.72
CA GLY A 141 -16.48 -13.35 -2.50
C GLY A 141 -15.17 -12.62 -2.76
N LEU A 142 -14.36 -13.10 -3.72
CA LEU A 142 -13.06 -12.49 -4.04
C LEU A 142 -13.24 -11.13 -4.70
N LEU A 143 -14.16 -11.01 -5.67
CA LEU A 143 -14.49 -9.73 -6.28
C LEU A 143 -15.01 -8.74 -5.24
N SER A 144 -15.92 -9.19 -4.37
CA SER A 144 -16.47 -8.34 -3.31
C SER A 144 -15.37 -7.86 -2.36
N ALA A 145 -14.53 -8.78 -1.84
CA ALA A 145 -13.46 -8.45 -0.90
C ALA A 145 -12.40 -7.51 -1.51
N THR A 146 -12.11 -7.68 -2.80
CA THR A 146 -11.06 -6.91 -3.49
C THR A 146 -11.59 -5.55 -3.98
N LEU A 147 -12.72 -5.54 -4.70
CA LEU A 147 -13.29 -4.31 -5.27
C LEU A 147 -14.08 -3.53 -4.23
N TRP A 148 -15.13 -4.12 -3.65
CA TRP A 148 -16.02 -3.40 -2.74
C TRP A 148 -15.35 -3.11 -1.40
N GLY A 149 -14.63 -4.10 -0.87
CA GLY A 149 -13.78 -3.93 0.30
C GLY A 149 -12.68 -2.88 0.05
N GLY A 150 -12.00 -2.95 -1.11
CA GLY A 150 -10.98 -1.97 -1.48
C GLY A 150 -11.51 -0.54 -1.58
N ALA A 151 -12.66 -0.35 -2.23
CA ALA A 151 -13.35 0.94 -2.27
C ALA A 151 -13.72 1.44 -0.87
N GLY A 152 -14.17 0.53 0.02
CA GLY A 152 -14.48 0.85 1.40
C GLY A 152 -13.26 1.30 2.21
N MET A 153 -12.07 0.76 1.95
CA MET A 153 -10.83 1.19 2.61
C MET A 153 -10.31 2.52 2.04
N CYS A 154 -10.41 2.72 0.73
CA CYS A 154 -10.16 4.02 0.11
C CYS A 154 -11.08 5.11 0.68
N ALA A 155 -12.37 4.79 0.91
CA ALA A 155 -13.32 5.69 1.55
C ALA A 155 -12.92 6.04 2.99
N ARG A 156 -12.38 5.08 3.77
CA ARG A 156 -11.84 5.37 5.11
C ARG A 156 -10.60 6.26 5.04
N SER A 157 -9.66 5.96 4.15
CA SER A 157 -8.49 6.82 3.95
C SER A 157 -8.90 8.25 3.61
N PHE A 158 -9.94 8.40 2.80
CA PHE A 158 -10.54 9.69 2.51
C PHE A 158 -11.15 10.37 3.75
N VAL A 159 -12.16 9.76 4.38
CA VAL A 159 -12.95 10.38 5.47
C VAL A 159 -12.09 10.72 6.69
N TYR A 160 -11.06 9.92 6.96
CA TYR A 160 -10.18 10.09 8.11
C TYR A 160 -8.85 10.76 7.75
N GLU A 161 -8.69 11.21 6.50
CA GLU A 161 -7.53 11.94 5.98
C GLU A 161 -6.19 11.22 6.24
N LYS A 162 -6.17 9.91 6.01
CA LYS A 162 -5.00 9.03 6.18
C LYS A 162 -4.59 8.44 4.83
N SER A 163 -3.31 8.09 4.68
CA SER A 163 -2.91 7.22 3.56
C SER A 163 -3.58 5.85 3.71
N TYR A 164 -3.68 5.09 2.63
CA TYR A 164 -4.12 3.70 2.65
C TYR A 164 -3.02 2.82 2.06
N THR A 165 -2.58 1.83 2.83
CA THR A 165 -1.74 0.73 2.33
C THR A 165 -2.65 -0.44 2.01
N PRO A 166 -2.94 -0.68 0.71
CA PRO A 166 -3.84 -1.75 0.29
C PRO A 166 -3.26 -3.13 0.48
N HIS A 167 -4.12 -4.11 0.76
CA HIS A 167 -3.79 -5.51 0.55
C HIS A 167 -3.22 -5.74 -0.88
N PRO A 168 -2.20 -6.59 -1.07
CA PRO A 168 -1.56 -6.77 -2.38
C PRO A 168 -2.53 -7.13 -3.52
N LEU A 169 -3.57 -7.94 -3.29
CA LEU A 169 -4.56 -8.24 -4.32
C LEU A 169 -5.40 -7.01 -4.72
N ARG A 170 -5.69 -6.12 -3.77
CA ARG A 170 -6.40 -4.85 -4.05
C ARG A 170 -5.52 -3.88 -4.80
N LYS A 171 -4.25 -3.80 -4.41
CA LYS A 171 -3.23 -3.03 -5.13
C LYS A 171 -3.17 -3.42 -6.61
N ARG A 172 -3.11 -4.72 -6.89
CA ARG A 172 -3.12 -5.23 -8.26
C ARG A 172 -4.41 -4.87 -9.00
N LEU A 173 -5.59 -5.03 -8.37
CA LEU A 173 -6.86 -4.58 -8.97
C LEU A 173 -6.85 -3.07 -9.28
N PHE A 174 -6.36 -2.23 -8.37
CA PHE A 174 -6.31 -0.79 -8.58
C PHE A 174 -5.41 -0.39 -9.74
N LEU A 175 -4.28 -1.09 -9.91
CA LEU A 175 -3.39 -0.89 -11.06
C LEU A 175 -4.06 -1.39 -12.35
N ASN A 176 -4.60 -2.61 -12.34
CA ASN A 176 -5.22 -3.25 -13.51
C ASN A 176 -6.48 -2.53 -14.00
N SER A 177 -7.22 -1.88 -13.08
CA SER A 177 -8.41 -1.07 -13.42
C SER A 177 -8.05 0.34 -13.90
N GLY A 178 -6.79 0.77 -13.77
CA GLY A 178 -6.37 2.15 -14.02
C GLY A 178 -6.82 3.15 -12.93
N PHE A 179 -7.41 2.67 -11.83
CA PHE A 179 -7.79 3.48 -10.67
C PHE A 179 -6.57 4.11 -9.99
N LEU A 180 -5.45 3.38 -9.93
CA LEU A 180 -4.14 3.90 -9.55
C LEU A 180 -3.16 3.74 -10.71
N LEU A 181 -2.26 4.71 -10.87
CA LEU A 181 -1.19 4.62 -11.85
C LEU A 181 0.01 3.86 -11.26
N PRO A 182 0.64 2.96 -12.03
CA PRO A 182 1.95 2.43 -11.68
C PRO A 182 2.95 3.56 -11.46
N ALA A 183 3.86 3.41 -10.50
CA ALA A 183 4.93 4.38 -10.24
C ALA A 183 5.82 4.63 -11.48
N GLN A 184 5.87 3.66 -12.41
CA GLN A 184 6.64 3.71 -13.65
C GLN A 184 5.89 4.36 -14.83
N ASP A 185 4.54 4.32 -14.84
CA ASP A 185 3.71 4.88 -15.91
C ASP A 185 3.43 6.38 -15.75
N ALA A 186 3.97 6.99 -14.69
CA ALA A 186 4.06 8.44 -14.54
C ALA A 186 4.79 9.14 -15.71
N LEU A 187 5.51 8.37 -16.55
CA LEU A 187 6.26 8.84 -17.71
C LEU A 187 5.42 9.28 -18.92
N HIS A 188 4.11 9.01 -18.96
CA HIS A 188 3.31 9.24 -20.18
C HIS A 188 2.16 10.25 -20.05
N GLN A 189 2.08 11.04 -18.98
CA GLN A 189 1.03 12.04 -18.83
C GLN A 189 1.57 13.42 -18.42
N VAL A 190 1.05 14.42 -19.14
CA VAL A 190 1.29 15.86 -19.10
C VAL A 190 2.09 16.39 -17.89
N THR A 191 3.30 16.85 -18.21
CA THR A 191 4.22 17.69 -17.43
C THR A 191 4.59 17.12 -16.05
N THR A 192 5.72 16.41 -15.99
CA THR A 192 6.35 16.04 -14.72
C THR A 192 6.58 17.30 -13.89
N PHE A 193 5.99 17.37 -12.69
CA PHE A 193 6.09 18.55 -11.81
C PHE A 193 7.48 18.62 -11.16
N LEU A 194 8.01 17.44 -10.82
CA LEU A 194 9.37 17.22 -10.31
C LEU A 194 9.83 15.87 -10.86
N ASP A 195 10.91 15.85 -11.63
CA ASP A 195 11.54 14.62 -12.14
C ASP A 195 13.01 14.62 -11.75
N ASP A 196 13.40 13.71 -10.87
CA ASP A 196 14.80 13.36 -10.64
C ASP A 196 14.96 11.87 -10.32
N ASN A 197 16.18 11.47 -9.96
CA ASN A 197 16.50 10.08 -9.70
C ASN A 197 15.85 9.51 -8.42
N ARG A 198 15.39 10.35 -7.48
CA ARG A 198 14.91 9.97 -6.14
C ARG A 198 13.44 10.27 -5.92
N VAL A 199 12.93 11.37 -6.47
CA VAL A 199 11.51 11.78 -6.39
C VAL A 199 10.97 12.05 -7.78
N LYS A 200 9.84 11.43 -8.09
CA LYS A 200 9.04 11.75 -9.28
C LYS A 200 7.64 12.15 -8.86
N VAL A 201 7.15 13.29 -9.35
CA VAL A 201 5.78 13.72 -9.13
C VAL A 201 5.10 13.98 -10.47
N SER A 202 3.98 13.31 -10.71
CA SER A 202 3.14 13.46 -11.90
C SER A 202 1.70 13.78 -11.52
N LYS A 203 0.96 14.38 -12.48
CA LYS A 203 -0.47 14.65 -12.37
C LYS A 203 -1.17 14.15 -13.63
N LYS A 204 -2.28 13.45 -13.46
CA LYS A 204 -3.21 13.08 -14.54
C LYS A 204 -4.55 13.77 -14.31
N ILE A 205 -5.17 14.29 -15.37
CA ILE A 205 -6.49 14.94 -15.32
C ILE A 205 -7.54 13.96 -15.86
N TYR A 206 -8.66 13.82 -15.14
CA TYR A 206 -9.81 12.99 -15.48
C TYR A 206 -11.09 13.86 -15.50
N GLY A 207 -11.36 14.56 -16.60
CA GLY A 207 -12.45 15.54 -16.63
C GLY A 207 -12.23 16.63 -15.58
N ASN A 208 -13.11 16.70 -14.57
CA ASN A 208 -12.96 17.61 -13.42
C ASN A 208 -12.11 17.04 -12.26
N ASP A 209 -11.75 15.75 -12.33
CA ASP A 209 -10.99 15.06 -11.30
C ASP A 209 -9.49 15.07 -11.65
N SER A 210 -8.61 14.87 -10.67
CA SER A 210 -7.16 14.78 -10.92
C SER A 210 -6.48 13.77 -10.03
N LEU A 211 -5.52 13.02 -10.57
CA LEU A 211 -4.71 12.06 -9.86
C LEU A 211 -3.28 12.59 -9.76
N TYR A 212 -2.79 12.83 -8.56
CA TYR A 212 -1.38 13.06 -8.30
C TYR A 212 -0.71 11.74 -7.96
N SER A 213 0.49 11.52 -8.47
CA SER A 213 1.32 10.39 -8.10
C SER A 213 2.71 10.91 -7.75
N GLY A 214 3.18 10.58 -6.55
CA GLY A 214 4.55 10.76 -6.12
C GLY A 214 5.23 9.40 -6.05
N CYS A 215 6.44 9.25 -6.56
CA CYS A 215 7.26 8.06 -6.36
C CYS A 215 8.54 8.49 -5.66
N LEU A 216 8.83 7.87 -4.52
CA LEU A 216 10.06 8.05 -3.78
C LEU A 216 10.89 6.76 -3.86
N LYS A 217 12.14 6.86 -4.29
CA LYS A 217 13.10 5.76 -4.21
C LYS A 217 13.87 5.85 -2.90
N ILE A 218 13.71 4.85 -2.04
CA ILE A 218 14.46 4.71 -0.78
C ILE A 218 15.18 3.37 -0.71
N PRO A 219 16.14 3.21 0.19
CA PRO A 219 16.69 1.90 0.50
C PRO A 219 15.61 0.91 0.95
N SER A 220 15.77 -0.37 0.62
CA SER A 220 14.81 -1.39 1.03
C SER A 220 14.84 -1.64 2.54
N LEU A 221 13.86 -1.07 3.24
CA LEU A 221 13.67 -1.29 4.69
C LEU A 221 13.39 -2.76 5.03
N PRO A 222 12.54 -3.49 4.30
CA PRO A 222 12.32 -4.90 4.58
C PRO A 222 13.61 -5.74 4.47
N VAL A 223 14.44 -5.47 3.46
CA VAL A 223 15.74 -6.14 3.30
C VAL A 223 16.63 -5.89 4.51
N ARG A 224 16.69 -4.66 5.02
CA ARG A 224 17.49 -4.36 6.21
C ARG A 224 16.95 -5.05 7.46
N VAL A 225 15.64 -5.05 7.67
CA VAL A 225 15.03 -5.79 8.78
C VAL A 225 15.38 -7.28 8.70
N ILE A 226 15.36 -7.87 7.50
CA ILE A 226 15.78 -9.26 7.28
C ILE A 226 17.26 -9.46 7.60
N GLN A 227 18.14 -8.52 7.25
CA GLN A 227 19.58 -8.61 7.56
C GLN A 227 19.84 -8.70 9.08
N GLU A 228 19.14 -7.88 9.86
CA GLU A 228 19.28 -7.83 11.32
C GLU A 228 18.49 -8.93 12.05
N SER A 229 17.43 -9.45 11.44
CA SER A 229 16.61 -10.53 12.03
C SER A 229 17.31 -11.88 11.94
N SER A 230 17.28 -12.68 12.99
CA SER A 230 17.76 -14.08 12.98
C SER A 230 16.64 -15.09 12.74
N SER A 231 15.38 -14.70 12.92
CA SER A 231 14.19 -15.54 12.71
C SER A 231 12.98 -14.70 12.28
N ALA A 232 11.95 -15.36 11.74
CA ALA A 232 10.70 -14.69 11.35
C ALA A 232 10.02 -13.96 12.52
N SER A 233 10.13 -14.50 13.74
CA SER A 233 9.53 -13.92 14.95
C SER A 233 10.15 -12.57 15.37
N GLN A 234 11.37 -12.26 14.90
CA GLN A 234 12.08 -11.01 15.21
C GLN A 234 11.77 -9.87 14.21
N ILE A 235 11.16 -10.17 13.06
CA ILE A 235 10.95 -9.18 11.99
C ILE A 235 10.20 -7.93 12.51
N ILE A 236 9.17 -8.12 13.33
CA ILE A 236 8.37 -7.01 13.86
C ILE A 236 9.13 -6.21 14.93
N SER A 237 9.84 -6.87 15.86
CA SER A 237 10.64 -6.15 16.88
C SER A 237 11.75 -5.33 16.25
N ILE A 238 12.47 -5.90 15.28
CA ILE A 238 13.55 -5.20 14.57
C ILE A 238 12.99 -4.00 13.80
N ALA A 239 11.84 -4.13 13.13
CA ALA A 239 11.20 -3.00 12.47
C ALA A 239 10.81 -1.88 13.46
N LEU A 240 10.35 -2.24 14.66
CA LEU A 240 10.02 -1.28 15.73
C LEU A 240 11.27 -0.57 16.26
N GLU A 241 12.39 -1.28 16.43
CA GLU A 241 13.67 -0.70 16.86
C GLU A 241 14.19 0.29 15.81
N MET A 242 14.14 -0.07 14.53
CA MET A 242 14.61 0.78 13.44
C MET A 242 13.83 2.10 13.34
N ARG A 243 12.58 2.15 13.80
CA ARG A 243 11.70 3.33 13.73
C ARG A 243 12.32 4.63 14.26
N SER A 244 13.19 4.57 15.26
CA SER A 244 13.86 5.75 15.81
C SER A 244 14.84 6.36 14.82
N ASP A 245 15.56 5.54 14.06
CA ASP A 245 16.53 6.01 13.07
C ASP A 245 15.86 6.71 11.88
N PHE A 246 14.58 6.44 11.62
CA PHE A 246 13.84 7.04 10.50
C PHE A 246 12.94 8.21 10.90
N LYS A 247 13.06 8.74 12.12
CA LYS A 247 12.22 9.85 12.59
C LYS A 247 12.23 11.06 11.64
N ASN A 248 13.42 11.51 11.21
CA ASN A 248 13.55 12.65 10.31
C ASN A 248 12.91 12.40 8.94
N LEU A 249 13.03 11.17 8.41
CA LEU A 249 12.37 10.79 7.15
C LEU A 249 10.85 10.76 7.30
N ARG A 250 10.33 10.29 8.44
CA ARG A 250 8.88 10.33 8.72
C ARG A 250 8.33 11.74 8.78
N GLU A 251 9.04 12.64 9.45
CA GLU A 251 8.69 14.06 9.53
C GLU A 251 8.73 14.72 8.14
N TRP A 252 9.75 14.40 7.34
CA TRP A 252 9.84 14.86 5.95
C TRP A 252 8.66 14.34 5.11
N LEU A 253 8.37 13.03 5.15
CA LEU A 253 7.26 12.41 4.41
C LEU A 253 5.92 13.05 4.77
N LYS A 254 5.71 13.33 6.07
CA LYS A 254 4.52 14.03 6.56
C LYS A 254 4.36 15.39 5.91
N ILE A 255 5.42 16.19 5.88
CA ILE A 255 5.37 17.53 5.28
C ILE A 255 5.16 17.42 3.77
N PHE A 256 5.90 16.54 3.09
CA PHE A 256 5.82 16.33 1.65
C PHE A 256 4.41 15.91 1.19
N GLN A 257 3.78 14.95 1.89
CA GLN A 257 2.40 14.52 1.61
C GLN A 257 1.37 15.64 1.80
N ASN A 258 1.56 16.48 2.83
CA ASN A 258 0.69 17.64 3.04
C ASN A 258 0.87 18.67 1.90
N SER A 259 2.10 18.94 1.46
CA SER A 259 2.38 19.84 0.34
C SER A 259 1.79 19.33 -0.98
N MET A 260 1.84 18.02 -1.25
CA MET A 260 1.16 17.43 -2.42
C MET A 260 -0.36 17.62 -2.36
N THR A 261 -0.95 17.52 -1.17
CA THR A 261 -2.40 17.72 -0.98
C THR A 261 -2.80 19.18 -1.27
N LEU A 262 -2.00 20.13 -0.80
CA LEU A 262 -2.24 21.57 -0.93
C LEU A 262 -1.83 22.15 -2.30
N GLU A 263 -1.23 21.36 -3.17
CA GLU A 263 -0.66 21.80 -4.46
C GLU A 263 0.40 22.91 -4.31
N ASP A 264 1.07 22.94 -3.15
CA ASP A 264 2.11 23.93 -2.85
C ASP A 264 3.42 23.55 -3.55
N THR A 265 3.55 24.03 -4.79
CA THR A 265 4.68 23.69 -5.66
C THR A 265 6.00 24.24 -5.13
N GLN A 266 6.00 25.40 -4.46
CA GLN A 266 7.20 26.00 -3.90
C GLN A 266 7.70 25.18 -2.70
N GLU A 267 6.78 24.77 -1.82
CA GLU A 267 7.13 23.91 -0.69
C GLU A 267 7.56 22.51 -1.16
N LEU A 268 6.95 21.96 -2.22
CA LEU A 268 7.39 20.70 -2.82
C LEU A 268 8.84 20.78 -3.35
N ILE A 269 9.21 21.84 -4.06
CA ILE A 269 10.59 22.06 -4.55
C ILE A 269 11.57 22.20 -3.38
N LYS A 270 11.20 22.97 -2.36
CA LYS A 270 12.02 23.17 -1.16
C LYS A 270 12.24 21.86 -0.41
N LYS A 271 11.17 21.11 -0.15
CA LYS A 271 11.24 19.82 0.55
C LYS A 271 11.99 18.77 -0.25
N ARG A 272 11.90 18.79 -1.59
CA ARG A 272 12.78 17.97 -2.44
C ARG A 272 14.26 18.23 -2.18
N LYS A 273 14.70 19.49 -1.99
CA LYS A 273 16.10 19.80 -1.67
C LYS A 273 16.51 19.28 -0.28
N GLU A 274 15.60 19.33 0.68
CA GLU A 274 15.83 18.78 2.03
C GLU A 274 15.92 17.25 2.04
N LEU A 275 15.31 16.56 1.06
CA LEU A 275 15.39 15.12 0.95
C LEU A 275 16.82 14.63 0.77
N ASP A 276 17.68 15.37 0.07
CA ASP A 276 19.07 14.95 -0.14
C ASP A 276 19.79 14.82 1.22
N SER A 277 19.56 15.74 2.16
CA SER A 277 20.12 15.67 3.52
C SER A 277 19.51 14.56 4.37
N VAL A 278 18.20 14.33 4.25
CA VAL A 278 17.52 13.21 4.93
C VAL A 278 18.00 11.87 4.38
N ALA A 279 18.17 11.79 3.07
CA ALA A 279 18.61 10.59 2.38
C ALA A 279 20.09 10.30 2.66
N GLU A 280 20.94 11.31 2.75
CA GLU A 280 22.33 11.15 3.20
C GLU A 280 22.40 10.62 4.63
N TYR A 281 21.59 11.17 5.54
CA TYR A 281 21.48 10.66 6.92
C TYR A 281 21.02 9.20 6.95
N VAL A 282 19.98 8.87 6.18
CA VAL A 282 19.45 7.51 6.06
C VAL A 282 20.47 6.57 5.43
N SER A 283 21.17 6.97 4.36
CA SER A 283 22.23 6.19 3.73
C SER A 283 23.41 5.95 4.67
N ASN A 284 23.81 6.96 5.45
CA ASN A 284 24.89 6.86 6.42
C ASN A 284 24.52 5.94 7.60
N LYS A 285 23.24 5.97 8.03
CA LYS A 285 22.71 5.08 9.08
C LYS A 285 22.52 3.64 8.60
N ILE A 286 22.09 3.44 7.35
CA ILE A 286 21.87 2.12 6.76
C ILE A 286 23.18 1.51 6.21
N GLY A 287 24.25 2.29 6.07
CA GLY A 287 25.56 1.81 5.60
C GLY A 287 25.60 1.56 4.10
N LEU A 288 24.96 2.43 3.30
CA LEU A 288 24.90 2.31 1.84
C LEU A 288 26.02 3.13 1.20
N ALA A 289 27.23 2.58 1.14
CA ALA A 289 28.36 3.20 0.46
C ALA A 289 28.48 2.85 -1.04
N ASP A 290 27.53 2.10 -1.63
CA ASP A 290 27.58 1.80 -3.08
C ASP A 290 26.19 1.86 -3.75
N GLU A 291 25.97 2.90 -4.55
CA GLU A 291 24.74 3.15 -5.33
C GLU A 291 24.52 2.13 -6.47
N LYS A 292 25.50 1.28 -6.80
CA LYS A 292 25.45 0.41 -7.99
C LYS A 292 24.98 -1.03 -7.75
N SER A 293 24.74 -1.45 -6.51
CA SER A 293 24.41 -2.86 -6.21
C SER A 293 23.28 -3.08 -5.20
N THR A 294 22.65 -2.03 -4.67
CA THR A 294 21.77 -2.12 -3.49
C THR A 294 20.27 -2.22 -3.85
N SER A 295 19.54 -3.09 -3.15
CA SER A 295 18.07 -3.21 -3.31
C SER A 295 17.37 -1.93 -2.88
N SER A 296 16.43 -1.47 -3.70
CA SER A 296 15.67 -0.23 -3.47
C SER A 296 14.19 -0.52 -3.34
N LEU A 297 13.49 0.30 -2.57
CA LEU A 297 12.04 0.29 -2.44
C LEU A 297 11.51 1.57 -3.10
N GLU A 298 10.64 1.41 -4.08
CA GLU A 298 9.84 2.51 -4.62
C GLU A 298 8.59 2.65 -3.77
N VAL A 299 8.45 3.75 -3.04
CA VAL A 299 7.24 4.10 -2.29
C VAL A 299 6.43 5.06 -3.15
N GLY A 300 5.40 4.54 -3.80
CA GLY A 300 4.41 5.31 -4.53
C GLY A 300 3.38 5.92 -3.58
N ILE A 301 3.06 7.20 -3.75
CA ILE A 301 2.01 7.95 -3.05
C ILE A 301 1.05 8.45 -4.12
N GLY A 302 -0.10 7.79 -4.26
CA GLY A 302 -1.19 8.24 -5.11
C GLY A 302 -2.16 9.12 -4.32
N ILE A 303 -2.48 10.31 -4.81
CA ILE A 303 -3.55 11.16 -4.29
C ILE A 303 -4.57 11.37 -5.40
N PHE A 304 -5.70 10.67 -5.32
CA PHE A 304 -6.79 10.80 -6.26
C PHE A 304 -7.78 11.87 -5.78
N LYS A 305 -7.70 13.07 -6.36
CA LYS A 305 -8.64 14.16 -6.11
C LYS A 305 -9.86 14.03 -7.00
N LEU A 306 -11.01 14.03 -6.36
CA LEU A 306 -12.31 14.06 -6.98
C LEU A 306 -12.93 15.45 -6.76
N SER A 307 -13.64 15.96 -7.75
CA SER A 307 -14.35 17.24 -7.70
C SER A 307 -15.86 16.96 -7.66
N PHE A 308 -16.56 17.45 -6.64
CA PHE A 308 -18.03 17.41 -6.62
C PHE A 308 -18.61 18.60 -7.39
N GLY A 309 -19.21 18.31 -8.56
CA GLY A 309 -19.93 19.28 -9.39
C GLY A 309 -21.33 19.60 -8.89
N ILE A 310 -21.47 20.03 -7.62
CA ILE A 310 -22.73 20.61 -7.15
C ILE A 310 -22.67 22.11 -7.47
N GLY A 311 -23.57 22.55 -8.35
CA GLY A 311 -23.55 23.83 -9.05
C GLY A 311 -23.28 25.05 -8.17
N ASN A 312 -22.04 25.51 -8.16
CA ASN A 312 -21.68 26.92 -8.12
C ASN A 312 -20.17 27.04 -8.38
N GLN A 313 -19.79 27.79 -9.42
CA GLN A 313 -18.40 27.96 -9.85
C GLN A 313 -17.48 28.55 -8.75
N ILE A 314 -18.06 29.13 -7.70
CA ILE A 314 -17.35 29.74 -6.57
C ILE A 314 -16.96 28.71 -5.47
N ASN A 315 -17.59 27.52 -5.42
CA ASN A 315 -17.28 26.47 -4.42
C ASN A 315 -16.32 25.39 -4.94
N HIS A 316 -15.80 25.49 -6.16
CA HIS A 316 -14.91 24.48 -6.75
C HIS A 316 -13.64 24.21 -5.92
N LEU A 317 -13.12 25.22 -5.21
CA LEU A 317 -11.95 25.07 -4.33
C LEU A 317 -12.25 24.34 -3.02
N LYS A 318 -13.51 24.36 -2.55
CA LYS A 318 -13.94 23.67 -1.31
C LYS A 318 -14.46 22.26 -1.56
N ASN A 319 -14.78 21.91 -2.80
CA ASN A 319 -15.43 20.65 -3.19
C ASN A 319 -14.45 19.62 -3.79
N GLN A 320 -13.15 19.81 -3.60
CA GLN A 320 -12.12 18.85 -4.02
C GLN A 320 -11.72 17.96 -2.85
N PHE A 321 -11.68 16.65 -3.08
CA PHE A 321 -11.46 15.67 -2.03
C PHE A 321 -10.53 14.55 -2.50
N GLY A 322 -9.50 14.22 -1.71
CA GLY A 322 -8.40 13.34 -2.12
C GLY A 322 -8.40 11.98 -1.45
N VAL A 323 -8.44 10.88 -2.20
CA VAL A 323 -8.12 9.52 -1.72
C VAL A 323 -6.61 9.35 -1.76
N ARG A 324 -5.99 9.02 -0.61
CA ARG A 324 -4.54 8.83 -0.50
C ARG A 324 -4.24 7.33 -0.45
N ALA A 325 -3.58 6.79 -1.47
CA ALA A 325 -3.10 5.43 -1.51
C ALA A 325 -1.56 5.41 -1.49
N THR A 326 -0.97 4.43 -0.83
CA THR A 326 0.47 4.17 -0.88
C THR A 326 0.70 2.81 -1.53
N LEU A 327 1.56 2.79 -2.53
CA LEU A 327 1.93 1.60 -3.28
C LEU A 327 3.43 1.38 -3.14
N ASN A 328 3.87 0.45 -2.30
CA ASN A 328 5.29 0.15 -2.24
C ASN A 328 5.64 -0.94 -3.25
N ARG A 329 6.60 -0.70 -4.13
CA ARG A 329 7.15 -1.72 -5.02
C ARG A 329 8.59 -1.96 -4.63
N LEU A 330 8.86 -3.15 -4.11
CA LEU A 330 10.22 -3.54 -3.78
C LEU A 330 10.96 -3.95 -5.06
N ILE A 331 12.11 -3.34 -5.31
CA ILE A 331 12.99 -3.64 -6.45
C ILE A 331 14.27 -4.26 -5.91
N PHE A 332 14.43 -5.56 -6.16
CA PHE A 332 15.64 -6.27 -5.79
C PHE A 332 16.76 -6.01 -6.79
N GLY A 333 17.90 -5.55 -6.27
CA GLY A 333 19.17 -5.60 -6.97
C GLY A 333 19.87 -6.94 -6.75
N SER A 334 21.05 -7.11 -7.34
CA SER A 334 21.87 -8.33 -7.17
C SER A 334 22.25 -8.60 -5.71
N SER A 335 22.32 -7.58 -4.85
CA SER A 335 22.59 -7.74 -3.41
C SER A 335 21.45 -8.42 -2.66
N GLY A 336 20.18 -8.04 -2.89
CA GLY A 336 19.05 -8.48 -2.06
C GLY A 336 18.64 -9.95 -2.22
N LYS A 337 19.27 -10.68 -3.14
CA LYS A 337 19.02 -12.12 -3.34
C LYS A 337 19.39 -12.91 -2.08
N LYS A 338 20.50 -12.58 -1.42
CA LYS A 338 20.95 -13.27 -0.20
C LYS A 338 19.96 -13.08 0.94
N GLU A 339 19.39 -11.89 1.05
CA GLU A 339 18.38 -11.57 2.06
C GLU A 339 17.06 -12.27 1.75
N LEU A 340 16.64 -12.39 0.49
CA LEU A 340 15.49 -13.22 0.12
C LEU A 340 15.72 -14.70 0.44
N GLU A 341 16.91 -15.23 0.16
CA GLU A 341 17.28 -16.61 0.55
C GLU A 341 17.24 -16.78 2.06
N LYS A 342 17.78 -15.82 2.82
CA LYS A 342 17.72 -15.80 4.29
C LYS A 342 16.27 -15.75 4.77
N TYR A 343 15.44 -14.88 4.19
CA TYR A 343 14.02 -14.72 4.53
C TYR A 343 13.25 -16.02 4.30
N VAL A 344 13.39 -16.65 3.13
CA VAL A 344 12.76 -17.95 2.84
C VAL A 344 13.24 -19.02 3.84
N ASN A 345 14.52 -19.01 4.20
CA ASN A 345 15.08 -19.92 5.19
C ASN A 345 14.56 -19.65 6.62
N MET A 346 14.10 -18.43 6.96
CA MET A 346 13.46 -18.15 8.25
C MET A 346 12.12 -18.88 8.43
N PHE A 347 11.53 -19.37 7.33
CA PHE A 347 10.30 -20.16 7.31
C PHE A 347 10.53 -21.62 6.93
N ASP A 348 11.78 -22.10 6.97
CA ASP A 348 12.17 -23.48 6.64
C ASP A 348 11.89 -23.91 5.19
N GLU A 349 11.77 -22.94 4.27
CA GLU A 349 11.33 -23.19 2.88
C GLU A 349 12.52 -23.12 1.89
N LYS A 350 13.74 -23.33 2.40
CA LYS A 350 14.95 -23.31 1.60
C LYS A 350 14.97 -24.49 0.62
N GLY A 351 14.98 -24.17 -0.68
CA GLY A 351 15.02 -25.16 -1.75
C GLY A 351 13.67 -25.83 -2.04
N SER A 352 12.59 -25.35 -1.42
CA SER A 352 11.23 -25.82 -1.72
C SER A 352 10.64 -25.08 -2.93
N GLY A 353 9.57 -25.64 -3.50
CA GLY A 353 8.82 -24.99 -4.59
C GLY A 353 8.30 -23.60 -4.20
N ILE A 354 7.74 -23.48 -2.99
CA ILE A 354 7.21 -22.21 -2.46
C ILE A 354 8.33 -21.19 -2.26
N GLY A 355 9.48 -21.62 -1.74
CA GLY A 355 10.66 -20.77 -1.60
C GLY A 355 11.15 -20.22 -2.94
N TYR A 356 11.17 -21.05 -3.99
CA TYR A 356 11.51 -20.61 -5.33
C TYR A 356 10.47 -19.65 -5.94
N GLU A 357 9.17 -19.87 -5.69
CA GLU A 357 8.12 -18.96 -6.13
C GLU A 357 8.28 -17.56 -5.53
N VAL A 358 8.49 -17.47 -4.21
CA VAL A 358 8.75 -16.20 -3.52
C VAL A 358 9.98 -15.52 -4.11
N GLN A 359 11.10 -16.24 -4.25
CA GLN A 359 12.32 -15.68 -4.82
C GLN A 359 12.10 -15.18 -6.26
N ARG A 360 11.41 -15.95 -7.10
CA ARG A 360 11.13 -15.59 -8.49
C ARG A 360 10.27 -14.34 -8.57
N HIS A 361 9.22 -14.25 -7.73
CA HIS A 361 8.31 -13.12 -7.68
C HIS A 361 9.05 -11.79 -7.46
N PHE A 362 10.06 -11.80 -6.59
CA PHE A 362 10.82 -10.61 -6.23
C PHE A 362 12.08 -10.37 -7.07
N SER A 363 12.58 -11.36 -7.80
CA SER A 363 13.80 -11.25 -8.62
C SER A 363 13.60 -10.64 -10.00
N GLY A 364 12.37 -10.27 -10.39
CA GLY A 364 12.08 -9.55 -11.64
C GLY A 364 12.28 -10.34 -12.95
N ASN A 365 12.60 -11.64 -12.88
CA ASN A 365 12.66 -12.52 -14.07
C ASN A 365 11.27 -13.08 -14.38
N SER A 366 10.47 -12.28 -15.09
CA SER A 366 9.42 -12.77 -15.98
C SER A 366 9.78 -12.41 -17.41
#